data_AF-A0A956KME9-F1
#
_entry.id   AF-A0A956KME9-F1
#
_cell.length_a   1.000
_cell.length_b   1.000
_cell.length_c   1.000
_cell.angle_alpha   90.00
_cell.angle_beta   90.00
_cell.angle_gamma   90.00
#
_symmetry.space_group_name_H-M   'P 1'
#
loop_
_entity.id
_entity.type
_entity.pdbx_description
1 polymer ?
#
loop_
_entity_poly.entity_id
_entity_poly.type
_entity_poly.pdbx_seq_one_letter_code
_entity_poly.pdbx_strand_id
1 'polypeptide(L)'
;MKLTGRILWLTDDNQALADQLAGRDPAFDPAEPPALHFGVNTDAMINGAACTLGYTGEILGPYFLQNFKDTVEVDGVRTGGFQVVVGGDAYGSGSSREVAVVAHQGAGIQL
;
A
#
# COMPACT_ATOMS: atom_id res chain seq x y z
N MET A 1 -5.14 18.16 11.19
CA MET A 1 -3.78 17.59 11.01
C MET A 1 -3.38 17.74 9.56
N LYS A 2 -2.12 18.05 9.26
CA LYS A 2 -1.61 18.18 7.88
C LYS A 2 -0.71 16.98 7.59
N LEU A 3 -1.01 16.23 6.53
CA LEU A 3 -0.15 15.14 6.04
C LEU A 3 1.03 15.73 5.27
N THR A 4 2.23 15.18 5.48
CA THR A 4 3.49 15.66 4.87
C THR A 4 4.33 14.56 4.23
N GLY A 5 3.89 13.30 4.35
CA GLY A 5 4.53 12.15 3.70
C GLY A 5 4.15 12.02 2.24
N ARG A 6 4.74 11.01 1.58
CA ARG A 6 4.55 10.72 0.16
C ARG A 6 3.20 10.05 -0.11
N ILE A 7 2.75 10.12 -1.36
CA ILE A 7 1.53 9.46 -1.83
C ILE A 7 1.94 8.23 -2.63
N LEU A 8 1.38 7.06 -2.27
CA LEU A 8 1.54 5.83 -3.03
C LEU A 8 0.29 5.59 -3.89
N TRP A 9 0.44 5.72 -5.20
CA TRP A 9 -0.59 5.42 -6.19
C TRP A 9 -0.49 3.95 -6.61
N LEU A 10 -1.56 3.19 -6.39
CA LEU A 10 -1.65 1.79 -6.79
C LEU A 10 -2.12 1.70 -8.24
N THR A 11 -1.22 2.05 -9.17
CA THR A 11 -1.51 2.13 -10.60
C THR A 11 -1.54 0.76 -11.27
N ASP A 12 -2.18 0.67 -12.44
CA ASP A 12 -2.08 -0.52 -13.31
C ASP A 12 -0.71 -0.68 -13.96
N ASP A 13 0.05 0.40 -14.12
CA ASP A 13 1.44 0.37 -14.59
C ASP A 13 2.39 -0.06 -13.45
N ASN A 14 3.07 -1.19 -13.62
CA ASN A 14 4.06 -1.70 -12.65
C ASN A 14 5.32 -0.84 -12.60
N GLN A 15 5.71 -0.19 -13.70
CA GLN A 15 6.89 0.67 -13.71
C GLN A 15 6.64 1.93 -12.88
N ALA A 16 5.45 2.54 -13.00
CA ALA A 16 5.05 3.66 -12.17
C ALA A 16 5.02 3.31 -10.68
N LEU A 17 4.58 2.09 -10.32
CA LEU A 17 4.63 1.59 -8.95
C LEU A 17 6.08 1.41 -8.46
N ALA A 18 6.94 0.76 -9.25
CA ALA A 18 8.34 0.55 -8.91
C ALA A 18 9.10 1.89 -8.73
N ASP A 19 8.83 2.86 -9.59
CA ASP A 19 9.45 4.19 -9.55
C ASP A 19 9.10 4.92 -8.23
N GLN A 20 7.85 4.86 -7.80
CA GLN A 20 7.40 5.38 -6.51
C GLN A 20 8.16 4.75 -5.34
N LEU A 21 8.23 3.42 -5.29
CA LEU A 21 8.93 2.69 -4.23
C LEU A 21 10.44 3.00 -4.22
N ALA A 22 11.02 3.29 -5.39
CA ALA A 22 12.40 3.73 -5.53
C ALA A 22 12.63 5.22 -5.15
N GLY A 23 11.62 5.93 -4.66
CA GLY A 23 11.76 7.31 -4.18
C GLY A 23 11.37 8.39 -5.19
N ARG A 24 10.87 8.02 -6.38
CA ARG A 24 10.47 8.99 -7.42
C ARG A 24 8.96 9.22 -7.37
N ASP A 25 8.56 10.45 -7.02
CA ASP A 25 7.14 10.81 -6.99
C ASP A 25 6.62 11.12 -8.39
N PRO A 26 5.53 10.48 -8.83
CA PRO A 26 4.95 10.73 -10.14
C PRO A 26 4.24 12.09 -10.17
N ALA A 27 4.33 12.78 -11.31
CA ALA A 27 3.63 14.03 -11.55
C ALA A 27 2.19 13.80 -12.03
N PHE A 28 1.45 12.92 -11.36
CA PHE A 28 0.04 12.65 -11.68
C PHE A 28 -0.83 13.83 -11.26
N ASP A 29 -1.78 14.20 -12.12
CA ASP A 29 -2.82 15.17 -11.79
C ASP A 29 -3.94 14.46 -11.01
N PRO A 30 -4.25 14.85 -9.76
CA PRO A 30 -5.36 14.26 -9.02
C PRO A 30 -6.74 14.49 -9.69
N ALA A 31 -6.88 15.49 -10.55
CA ALA A 31 -8.11 15.72 -11.32
C ALA A 31 -8.24 14.77 -12.52
N GLU A 32 -7.12 14.24 -13.02
CA GLU A 32 -7.03 13.27 -14.11
C GLU A 32 -6.06 12.14 -13.70
N PRO A 33 -6.45 11.30 -12.71
CA PRO A 33 -5.55 10.31 -12.16
C PRO A 33 -5.17 9.24 -13.20
N PRO A 34 -4.01 8.58 -13.04
CA PRO A 34 -3.64 7.44 -13.87
C PRO A 34 -4.66 6.30 -13.71
N ALA A 35 -4.60 5.31 -14.59
CA ALA A 35 -5.34 4.06 -14.40
C ALA A 35 -4.93 3.41 -13.06
N LEU A 36 -5.88 3.29 -12.14
CA LEU A 36 -5.70 2.68 -10.82
C LEU A 36 -6.13 1.23 -10.85
N HIS A 37 -5.40 0.40 -10.12
CA HIS A 37 -5.69 -1.02 -10.03
C HIS A 37 -7.03 -1.26 -9.33
N PHE A 38 -7.93 -1.93 -10.03
CA PHE A 38 -9.22 -2.34 -9.48
C PHE A 38 -9.04 -3.48 -8.47
N GLY A 39 -9.74 -3.41 -7.35
CA GLY A 39 -9.92 -4.56 -6.47
C GLY A 39 -8.64 -5.02 -5.76
N VAL A 40 -7.77 -4.10 -5.34
CA VAL A 40 -6.68 -4.41 -4.40
C VAL A 40 -7.31 -4.96 -3.12
N ASN A 41 -7.33 -6.28 -3.02
CA ASN A 41 -8.05 -7.00 -1.98
C ASN A 41 -7.19 -7.17 -0.71
N THR A 42 -7.77 -7.71 0.35
CA THR A 42 -7.07 -7.90 1.63
C THR A 42 -5.87 -8.84 1.52
N ASP A 43 -5.86 -9.78 0.58
CA ASP A 43 -4.73 -10.71 0.39
C ASP A 43 -3.57 -10.06 -0.38
N ALA A 44 -3.87 -9.07 -1.23
CA ALA A 44 -2.88 -8.19 -1.85
C ALA A 44 -2.33 -7.17 -0.83
N MET A 45 -3.17 -6.69 0.10
CA MET A 45 -2.77 -5.78 1.17
C MET A 45 -1.92 -6.44 2.24
N ILE A 46 -2.19 -7.69 2.61
CA ILE A 46 -1.42 -8.41 3.63
C ILE A 46 -1.40 -9.91 3.36
N ASN A 47 -0.21 -10.50 3.40
CA ASN A 47 -0.02 -11.93 3.22
C ASN A 47 -0.45 -12.72 4.47
N GLY A 48 -1.24 -13.78 4.31
CA GLY A 48 -1.64 -14.68 5.40
C GLY A 48 -0.47 -15.30 6.19
N ALA A 49 0.69 -15.49 5.56
CA ALA A 49 1.91 -15.93 6.23
C ALA A 49 2.41 -14.92 7.27
N ALA A 50 2.32 -13.61 6.98
CA ALA A 50 2.68 -12.57 7.94
C ALA A 50 1.74 -12.58 9.15
N CYS A 51 0.47 -12.94 8.96
CA CYS A 51 -0.52 -13.08 10.04
C CYS A 51 -0.17 -14.20 11.04
N THR A 52 0.70 -15.15 10.68
CA THR A 52 1.18 -16.18 11.60
C THR A 52 2.21 -15.66 12.61
N LEU A 53 2.79 -14.48 12.35
CA LEU A 53 3.81 -13.85 13.19
C LEU A 53 3.21 -12.99 14.31
N GLY A 54 1.96 -12.53 14.15
CA GLY A 54 1.24 -11.69 15.12
C GLY A 54 0.36 -10.64 14.44
N TYR A 55 -0.42 -9.91 15.24
CA TYR A 55 -1.45 -8.96 14.76
C TYR A 55 -1.22 -7.51 15.22
N THR A 56 0.02 -7.11 15.46
CA THR A 56 0.36 -5.71 15.78
C THR A 56 0.83 -4.98 14.53
N GLY A 57 0.70 -3.65 14.51
CA GLY A 57 1.22 -2.83 13.40
C GLY A 57 2.74 -2.95 13.23
N GLU A 58 3.49 -3.17 14.31
CA GLU A 58 4.93 -3.41 14.25
C GLU A 58 5.28 -4.69 13.48
N ILE A 59 4.47 -5.74 13.65
CA ILE A 59 4.68 -7.04 12.99
C ILE A 59 4.17 -7.03 11.55
N LEU A 60 2.98 -6.47 11.32
CA LEU A 60 2.31 -6.54 10.02
C LEU A 60 2.66 -5.39 9.07
N GLY A 61 3.04 -4.24 9.60
CA GLY A 61 3.41 -3.05 8.83
C GLY A 61 4.47 -3.30 7.75
N PRO A 62 5.57 -4.02 8.05
CA PRO A 62 6.59 -4.35 7.04
C PRO A 62 6.06 -5.17 5.86
N TYR A 63 4.94 -5.87 6.00
CA TYR A 63 4.40 -6.74 4.95
C TYR A 63 3.23 -6.11 4.18
N PHE A 64 2.89 -4.86 4.48
CA PHE A 64 1.81 -4.16 3.79
C PHE A 64 2.12 -4.03 2.30
N LEU A 65 1.18 -4.49 1.47
CA LEU A 65 1.25 -4.57 0.01
C LEU A 65 2.36 -5.48 -0.57
N GLN A 66 3.02 -6.33 0.22
CA GLN A 66 4.08 -7.22 -0.28
C GLN A 66 3.61 -8.12 -1.44
N ASN A 67 2.37 -8.61 -1.38
CA ASN A 67 1.78 -9.45 -2.43
C ASN A 67 1.23 -8.64 -3.61
N PHE A 68 1.29 -7.31 -3.57
CA PHE A 68 0.75 -6.47 -4.63
C PHE A 68 1.73 -6.42 -5.80
N LYS A 69 1.38 -7.13 -6.88
CA LYS A 69 2.09 -7.13 -8.17
C LYS A 69 3.56 -7.54 -8.11
N ASP A 70 3.98 -8.24 -7.05
CA ASP A 70 5.36 -8.67 -6.80
C ASP A 70 6.39 -7.52 -6.94
N THR A 71 5.96 -6.28 -6.70
CA THR A 71 6.77 -5.06 -6.90
C THR A 71 7.19 -4.42 -5.57
N VAL A 72 6.51 -4.80 -4.48
CA VAL A 72 6.72 -4.24 -3.15
C VAL A 72 7.61 -5.17 -2.32
N GLU A 73 8.85 -4.74 -2.09
CA GLU A 73 9.75 -5.40 -1.15
C GLU A 73 9.24 -5.31 0.29
N VAL A 74 9.68 -6.25 1.15
CA VAL A 74 9.40 -6.17 2.59
C VAL A 74 9.90 -4.83 3.13
N ASP A 75 9.06 -4.18 3.92
CA ASP A 75 9.21 -2.85 4.53
C ASP A 75 9.26 -1.69 3.52
N GLY A 76 9.16 -1.95 2.22
CA GLY A 76 9.33 -0.96 1.16
C GLY A 76 8.34 0.21 1.24
N VAL A 77 7.08 -0.06 1.62
CA VAL A 77 6.08 1.01 1.83
C VAL A 77 6.45 1.87 3.04
N ARG A 78 6.82 1.24 4.16
CA ARG A 78 7.15 1.96 5.41
C ARG A 78 8.40 2.81 5.24
N THR A 79 9.48 2.24 4.68
CA THR A 79 10.73 2.97 4.42
C THR A 79 10.59 3.98 3.30
N GLY A 80 9.62 3.79 2.41
CA GLY A 80 9.29 4.73 1.34
C GLY A 80 8.72 6.05 1.84
N GLY A 81 8.33 6.16 3.12
CA GLY A 81 7.85 7.41 3.72
C GLY A 81 6.47 7.83 3.24
N PHE A 82 5.67 6.88 2.77
CA PHE A 82 4.30 7.14 2.33
C PHE A 82 3.38 7.38 3.54
N GLN A 83 2.45 8.32 3.40
CA GLN A 83 1.39 8.58 4.38
C GLN A 83 0.00 8.42 3.79
N VAL A 84 -0.13 8.41 2.47
CA VAL A 84 -1.40 8.30 1.74
C VAL A 84 -1.29 7.17 0.73
N VAL A 85 -2.32 6.32 0.65
CA VAL A 85 -2.46 5.34 -0.43
C VAL A 85 -3.67 5.70 -1.29
N VAL A 86 -3.47 5.75 -2.60
CA VAL A 86 -4.55 5.95 -3.58
C VAL A 86 -4.78 4.65 -4.34
N GLY A 87 -5.86 3.95 -3.97
CA GLY A 87 -6.33 2.74 -4.64
C GLY A 87 -7.48 3.01 -5.59
N GLY A 88 -7.67 2.13 -6.58
CA GLY A 88 -8.84 2.16 -7.44
C GLY A 88 -10.10 1.65 -6.75
N ASP A 89 -11.18 1.51 -7.52
CA ASP A 89 -12.44 0.98 -7.01
C ASP A 89 -12.27 -0.40 -6.35
N ALA A 90 -13.07 -0.66 -5.32
CA ALA A 90 -13.04 -1.89 -4.52
C ALA A 90 -11.71 -2.16 -3.77
N TYR A 91 -10.92 -1.12 -3.49
CA TYR A 91 -9.80 -1.17 -2.54
C TYR A 91 -10.23 -1.69 -1.17
N GLY A 92 -9.48 -2.65 -0.61
CA GLY A 92 -9.79 -3.29 0.68
C GLY A 92 -10.93 -4.30 0.64
N SER A 93 -11.32 -4.77 -0.55
CA SER A 93 -12.27 -5.88 -0.70
C SER A 93 -11.68 -7.20 -0.17
N GLY A 94 -12.53 -8.16 0.24
CA GLY A 94 -12.06 -9.45 0.80
C GLY A 94 -12.37 -9.63 2.29
N SER A 95 -11.97 -10.76 2.86
CA SER A 95 -12.37 -11.20 4.20
C SER A 95 -11.48 -10.69 5.33
N SER A 96 -10.17 -10.48 5.09
CA SER A 96 -9.17 -10.19 6.12
C SER A 96 -9.08 -8.70 6.47
N ARG A 97 -10.23 -8.03 6.61
CA ARG A 97 -10.32 -6.55 6.67
C ARG A 97 -9.59 -5.94 7.87
N GLU A 98 -9.75 -6.51 9.07
CA GLU A 98 -9.13 -5.96 10.28
C GLU A 98 -7.60 -6.04 10.20
N VAL A 99 -7.08 -7.17 9.74
CA VAL A 99 -5.64 -7.43 9.64
C VAL A 99 -4.99 -6.54 8.58
N ALA A 100 -5.66 -6.33 7.45
CA ALA A 100 -5.22 -5.42 6.41
C ALA A 100 -5.14 -3.96 6.92
N VAL A 101 -6.10 -3.53 7.74
CA VAL A 101 -6.06 -2.20 8.38
C VAL A 101 -4.89 -2.07 9.35
N VAL A 102 -4.59 -3.11 10.14
CA VAL A 102 -3.43 -3.09 11.04
C VAL A 102 -2.11 -2.98 10.26
N ALA A 103 -1.97 -3.72 9.16
CA ALA A 103 -0.80 -3.61 8.28
C ALA A 103 -0.68 -2.20 7.67
N HIS A 104 -1.79 -1.65 7.18
CA HIS A 104 -1.88 -0.30 6.62
C HIS A 104 -1.38 0.77 7.60
N GLN A 105 -1.88 0.73 8.84
CA GLN A 105 -1.46 1.64 9.91
C GLN A 105 0.00 1.39 10.34
N GLY A 106 0.41 0.11 10.43
CA GLY A 106 1.77 -0.29 10.78
C GLY A 106 2.83 0.17 9.78
N ALA A 107 2.47 0.27 8.50
CA ALA A 107 3.31 0.83 7.45
C ALA A 107 3.41 2.36 7.51
N GLY A 108 2.66 3.02 8.39
CA GLY A 108 2.66 4.48 8.56
C GLY A 108 1.64 5.21 7.69
N ILE A 109 0.75 4.49 6.99
CA ILE A 109 -0.30 5.09 6.17
C ILE A 109 -1.43 5.61 7.07
N GLN A 110 -1.90 6.81 6.76
CA GLN A 110 -2.86 7.57 7.57
C GLN A 110 -4.11 7.99 6.78
N LEU A 111 -4.07 7.86 5.46
CA LEU A 111 -5.19 8.13 4.55
C LEU A 111 -5.23 7.12 3.41
#